data_AF-A0A7V1FWJ3-F1
#
_entry.id   AF-A0A7V1FWJ3-F1
#
_cell.length_a   1.000
_cell.length_b   1.000
_cell.length_c   1.000
_cell.angle_alpha   90.00
_cell.angle_beta   90.00
_cell.angle_gamma   90.00
#
_symmetry.space_group_name_H-M   'P 1'
#
loop_
_entity.id
_entity.type
_entity.pdbx_description
1 polymer ?
#
loop_
_entity_poly.entity_id
_entity_poly.type
_entity_poly.pdbx_seq_one_letter_code
_entity_poly.pdbx_strand_id
1 'polypeptide(L)'
;MASSRPYEYVNDFLYFAARPYINKTEDVMLYCSGVNFNRFLPITKGRHRAMSNCAIRGLQLVNVGVRELALSVGATPKAVDENNCSEVVPISEGWYREHLLIINAPASFYNDMVNYCVLALLKSTFKACMLAVDLPGTLPEPDELQVFIEKMCRKYGK
;
A
#
# COMPACT_ATOMS: atom_id res chain seq x y z
N MET A 1 1.28 17.68 -12.52
CA MET A 1 2.52 17.14 -13.13
C MET A 1 3.13 16.19 -12.12
N ALA A 2 2.92 14.89 -12.29
CA ALA A 2 3.46 13.88 -11.38
C ALA A 2 4.97 13.75 -11.60
N SER A 3 5.76 13.98 -10.55
CA SER A 3 7.17 13.60 -10.52
C SER A 3 7.22 12.08 -10.47
N SER A 4 7.51 11.41 -11.59
CA SER A 4 7.59 9.94 -11.65
C SER A 4 8.91 9.49 -11.00
N ARG A 5 8.95 9.53 -9.67
CA ARG A 5 10.01 8.90 -8.90
C ARG A 5 9.88 7.37 -9.08
N PRO A 6 10.98 6.64 -9.30
CA PRO A 6 10.92 5.20 -9.53
C PRO A 6 10.33 4.50 -8.30
N TYR A 7 9.52 3.46 -8.54
CA TYR A 7 8.87 2.64 -7.50
C TYR A 7 7.79 3.35 -6.67
N GLU A 8 7.21 4.44 -7.17
CA GLU A 8 6.09 5.12 -6.52
C GLU A 8 4.76 4.84 -7.21
N TYR A 9 3.79 4.41 -6.42
CA TYR A 9 2.40 4.21 -6.81
C TYR A 9 1.52 4.97 -5.81
N VAL A 10 0.96 6.10 -6.24
CA VAL A 10 0.28 7.05 -5.33
C VAL A 10 -1.04 7.48 -5.95
N ASN A 11 -2.10 7.45 -5.15
CA ASN A 11 -3.36 8.12 -5.45
C ASN A 11 -4.06 8.57 -4.14
N ASP A 12 -5.28 9.09 -4.23
CA ASP A 12 -5.99 9.61 -3.06
C ASP A 12 -6.40 8.55 -2.02
N PHE A 13 -6.42 7.27 -2.41
CA PHE A 13 -6.84 6.15 -1.55
C PHE A 13 -5.68 5.42 -0.91
N LEU A 14 -4.58 5.26 -1.62
CA LEU A 14 -3.44 4.45 -1.19
C LEU A 14 -2.13 5.00 -1.75
N TYR A 15 -1.03 4.64 -1.10
CA TYR A 15 0.28 4.78 -1.70
C TYR A 15 1.20 3.60 -1.33
N PHE A 16 2.10 3.28 -2.24
CA PHE A 16 3.24 2.39 -2.04
C PHE A 16 4.47 3.02 -2.70
N ALA A 17 5.57 3.10 -1.98
CA ALA A 17 6.80 3.70 -2.46
C ALA A 17 8.02 2.96 -1.92
N ALA A 18 9.08 2.90 -2.71
CA ALA A 18 10.41 2.50 -2.25
C ALA A 18 11.41 3.62 -2.59
N ARG A 19 12.18 4.08 -1.59
CA ARG A 19 13.14 5.17 -1.77
C ARG A 19 14.49 4.83 -1.11
N PRO A 20 15.62 5.30 -1.65
CA PRO A 20 16.91 5.13 -0.98
C PRO A 20 16.88 5.73 0.43
N TYR A 21 17.38 4.98 1.41
CA TYR A 21 17.48 5.46 2.78
C TYR A 21 18.81 6.20 2.97
N ILE A 22 18.75 7.54 3.01
CA ILE A 22 19.89 8.47 2.86
C ILE A 22 20.96 8.33 3.95
N ASN A 23 20.73 7.56 5.02
CA ASN A 23 21.55 7.61 6.23
C ASN A 23 22.52 6.43 6.44
N LYS A 24 22.75 5.53 5.46
CA LYS A 24 23.66 4.37 5.64
C LYS A 24 24.45 3.96 4.38
N THR A 25 25.60 3.34 4.61
CA THR A 25 26.59 2.79 3.65
C THR A 25 26.16 1.49 2.95
N GLU A 26 24.94 1.03 3.16
CA GLU A 26 24.40 -0.22 2.61
C GLU A 26 23.32 0.09 1.56
N ASP A 27 23.07 -0.85 0.63
CA ASP A 27 21.94 -0.80 -0.30
C ASP A 27 20.63 -1.02 0.46
N VAL A 28 20.17 0.06 1.11
CA VAL A 28 18.99 0.10 1.97
C VAL A 28 17.93 0.98 1.31
N MET A 29 16.77 0.39 1.09
CA MET A 29 15.59 1.10 0.64
C MET A 29 14.57 1.19 1.77
N LEU A 30 14.02 2.38 1.94
CA LEU A 30 12.85 2.63 2.77
C LEU A 30 11.61 2.32 1.95
N TYR A 31 10.88 1.29 2.37
CA TYR A 31 9.53 1.03 1.89
C TYR A 31 8.52 1.83 2.72
N CYS A 32 7.66 2.56 2.03
CA CYS A 32 6.61 3.38 2.58
C CYS A 32 5.28 2.95 2.00
N SER A 33 4.29 2.78 2.86
CA SER A 33 2.94 2.44 2.42
C SER A 33 1.88 3.11 3.27
N GLY A 34 0.71 3.32 2.69
CA GLY A 34 -0.40 3.89 3.41
C GLY A 34 -1.73 3.71 2.72
N VAL A 35 -2.78 3.78 3.52
CA VAL A 35 -4.17 3.80 3.08
C VAL A 35 -4.91 4.94 3.73
N ASN A 36 -5.72 5.64 2.95
CA ASN A 36 -6.59 6.67 3.48
C ASN A 36 -7.89 6.01 3.97
N PHE A 37 -7.99 5.76 5.28
CA PHE A 37 -9.14 5.07 5.84
C PHE A 37 -10.43 5.87 5.65
N ASN A 38 -10.37 7.21 5.66
CA ASN A 38 -11.52 8.08 5.41
C ASN A 38 -12.08 7.89 3.99
N ARG A 39 -11.19 7.80 2.99
CA ARG A 39 -11.59 7.55 1.59
C ARG A 39 -12.18 6.15 1.39
N PHE A 40 -11.70 5.17 2.14
CA PHE A 40 -12.26 3.81 2.16
C PHE A 40 -13.52 3.66 3.02
N LEU A 41 -13.93 4.67 3.82
CA LEU A 41 -15.11 4.57 4.69
C LEU A 41 -16.39 4.17 3.94
N PRO A 42 -16.73 4.69 2.76
CA PRO A 42 -17.95 4.27 2.06
C PRO A 42 -18.01 2.76 1.88
N ILE A 43 -16.90 2.12 1.51
CA ILE A 43 -16.86 0.66 1.31
C ILE A 43 -16.79 -0.10 2.65
N THR A 44 -16.14 0.46 3.67
CA THR A 44 -15.79 -0.28 4.89
C THR A 44 -16.78 -0.07 6.05
N LYS A 45 -17.54 1.03 6.05
CA LYS A 45 -18.52 1.37 7.10
C LYS A 45 -19.56 0.27 7.24
N GLY A 46 -19.85 -0.11 8.49
CA GLY A 46 -20.80 -1.20 8.81
C GLY A 46 -20.26 -2.60 8.52
N ARG A 47 -19.02 -2.72 8.00
CA ARG A 47 -18.36 -4.00 7.66
C ARG A 47 -17.12 -4.27 8.52
N HIS A 48 -16.89 -3.42 9.53
CA HIS A 48 -15.82 -3.57 10.51
C HIS A 48 -16.11 -4.76 11.44
N ARG A 49 -15.63 -5.95 11.07
CA ARG A 49 -15.58 -7.09 12.00
C ARG A 49 -14.48 -6.84 13.04
N ALA A 50 -14.67 -7.34 14.27
CA ALA A 50 -13.70 -7.25 15.38
C ALA A 50 -12.98 -5.88 15.51
N MET A 51 -13.70 -4.78 15.21
CA MET A 51 -13.24 -3.39 15.38
C MET A 51 -12.04 -2.92 14.54
N SER A 52 -11.65 -3.60 13.45
CA SER A 52 -10.60 -3.10 12.56
C SER A 52 -11.16 -2.62 11.22
N ASN A 53 -10.70 -1.45 10.74
CA ASN A 53 -11.01 -0.98 9.39
C ASN A 53 -10.43 -1.96 8.36
N CYS A 54 -11.25 -2.44 7.41
CA CYS A 54 -10.84 -3.46 6.45
C CYS A 54 -9.62 -3.03 5.60
N ALA A 55 -9.51 -1.73 5.27
CA ALA A 55 -8.37 -1.20 4.54
C ALA A 55 -7.10 -1.16 5.40
N ILE A 56 -7.23 -0.77 6.68
CA ILE A 56 -6.12 -0.81 7.65
C ILE A 56 -5.62 -2.24 7.83
N ARG A 57 -6.53 -3.18 8.08
CA ARG A 57 -6.18 -4.60 8.21
C ARG A 57 -5.57 -5.15 6.93
N GLY A 58 -6.08 -4.73 5.77
CA GLY A 58 -5.50 -5.07 4.46
C GLY A 58 -4.04 -4.61 4.36
N LEU A 59 -3.76 -3.36 4.75
CA LEU A 59 -2.39 -2.82 4.71
C LEU A 59 -1.44 -3.61 5.63
N GLN A 60 -1.88 -3.95 6.84
CA GLN A 60 -1.08 -4.76 7.78
C GLN A 60 -0.73 -6.13 7.20
N LEU A 61 -1.67 -6.78 6.52
CA LEU A 61 -1.43 -8.08 5.87
C LEU A 61 -0.48 -7.92 4.68
N VAL A 62 -0.62 -6.85 3.89
CA VAL A 62 0.32 -6.54 2.80
C VAL A 62 1.72 -6.35 3.35
N ASN A 63 1.88 -5.62 4.46
CA ASN A 63 3.18 -5.40 5.07
C ASN A 63 3.86 -6.70 5.53
N VAL A 64 3.08 -7.65 6.08
CA VAL A 64 3.58 -9.00 6.38
C VAL A 64 4.03 -9.71 5.09
N GLY A 65 3.25 -9.63 4.03
CA GLY A 65 3.61 -10.21 2.72
C GLY A 65 4.85 -9.60 2.09
N VAL A 66 5.07 -8.28 2.24
CA VAL A 66 6.30 -7.61 1.78
C VAL A 66 7.53 -8.15 2.50
N ARG A 67 7.43 -8.40 3.82
CA ARG A 67 8.52 -9.01 4.58
C ARG A 67 8.83 -10.42 4.08
N GLU A 68 7.80 -11.21 3.82
CA GLU A 68 7.95 -12.56 3.26
C GLU A 68 8.59 -12.53 1.86
N LEU A 69 8.13 -11.64 0.97
CA LEU A 69 8.72 -11.43 -0.35
C LEU A 69 10.18 -11.02 -0.28
N ALA A 70 10.52 -10.07 0.60
CA ALA A 70 11.89 -9.63 0.80
C ALA A 70 12.79 -10.80 1.25
N LEU A 71 12.34 -11.59 2.23
CA LEU A 71 13.06 -12.78 2.69
C LEU A 71 13.25 -13.81 1.56
N SER A 72 12.26 -13.99 0.68
CA SER A 72 12.32 -14.95 -0.42
C SER A 72 13.41 -14.65 -1.46
N VAL A 73 13.81 -13.39 -1.58
CA VAL A 73 14.89 -12.93 -2.49
C VAL A 73 16.23 -12.71 -1.77
N GLY A 74 16.35 -13.19 -0.51
CA GLY A 74 17.56 -13.05 0.29
C GLY A 74 17.75 -11.66 0.92
N ALA A 75 16.77 -10.78 0.84
CA ALA A 75 16.82 -9.47 1.46
C ALA A 75 16.44 -9.54 2.95
N THR A 76 16.83 -8.51 3.71
CA THR A 76 16.52 -8.42 5.15
C THR A 76 15.55 -7.27 5.43
N PRO A 77 14.29 -7.53 5.79
CA PRO A 77 13.38 -6.50 6.26
C PRO A 77 13.69 -6.11 7.72
N LYS A 78 13.72 -4.81 8.03
CA LYS A 78 13.87 -4.28 9.40
C LYS A 78 12.79 -3.25 9.72
N ALA A 79 12.34 -3.25 10.97
CA ALA A 79 11.46 -2.20 11.48
C ALA A 79 12.22 -0.86 11.59
N VAL A 80 11.47 0.24 11.57
CA VAL A 80 11.98 1.60 11.74
C VAL A 80 11.10 2.28 12.77
N ASP A 81 11.74 3.00 13.70
CA ASP A 81 11.03 3.71 14.77
C ASP A 81 10.63 5.14 14.35
N GLU A 82 11.33 5.72 13.37
CA GLU A 82 11.09 7.08 12.87
C GLU A 82 10.30 7.11 11.56
N ASN A 83 9.25 7.95 11.53
CA ASN A 83 8.35 8.10 10.39
C ASN A 83 9.01 8.89 9.24
N ASN A 84 9.88 8.21 8.49
CA ASN A 84 10.65 8.78 7.38
C ASN A 84 9.87 8.84 6.04
N CYS A 85 8.57 8.56 6.06
CA CYS A 85 7.71 8.51 4.86
C CYS A 85 6.94 9.81 4.58
N SER A 86 7.18 10.88 5.35
CA SER A 86 6.44 12.16 5.28
C SER A 86 6.44 12.82 3.90
N GLU A 87 7.49 12.62 3.10
CA GLU A 87 7.61 13.18 1.74
C GLU A 87 6.90 12.37 0.63
N VAL A 88 6.27 11.24 0.95
CA VAL A 88 5.48 10.44 -0.02
C VAL A 88 3.99 10.78 0.07
N VAL A 89 3.56 11.31 1.23
CA VAL A 89 2.15 11.31 1.61
C VAL A 89 1.44 12.53 1.03
N PRO A 90 0.26 12.35 0.39
CA PRO A 90 -0.64 13.46 0.13
C PRO A 90 -0.98 14.20 1.43
N ILE A 91 -1.02 15.54 1.41
CA ILE A 91 -1.24 16.43 2.57
C ILE A 91 -2.72 16.39 3.01
N SER A 92 -3.28 15.21 3.22
CA SER A 92 -4.67 15.02 3.64
C SER A 92 -4.73 14.27 4.96
N GLU A 93 -5.83 14.44 5.71
CA GLU A 93 -6.06 13.66 6.92
C GLU A 93 -6.50 12.22 6.60
N GLY A 94 -6.45 11.35 7.60
CA GLY A 94 -7.01 10.00 7.52
C GLY A 94 -6.09 8.93 6.95
N TRP A 95 -4.77 9.14 6.93
CA TRP A 95 -3.81 8.13 6.50
C TRP A 95 -3.39 7.22 7.65
N TYR A 96 -3.61 5.93 7.48
CA TYR A 96 -2.89 4.90 8.23
C TYR A 96 -1.65 4.50 7.44
N ARG A 97 -0.49 4.41 8.10
CA ARG A 97 0.82 4.31 7.44
C ARG A 97 1.64 3.18 8.03
N GLU A 98 2.38 2.49 7.18
CA GLU A 98 3.35 1.48 7.57
C GLU A 98 4.64 1.66 6.76
N HIS A 99 5.76 1.33 7.40
CA HIS A 99 7.08 1.49 6.81
C HIS A 99 8.05 0.44 7.34
N LEU A 100 9.05 0.09 6.52
CA LEU A 100 10.15 -0.80 6.87
C LEU A 100 11.38 -0.53 6.01
N LEU A 101 12.56 -0.90 6.49
CA LEU A 101 13.77 -0.94 5.67
C LEU A 101 13.90 -2.29 5.01
N ILE A 102 14.28 -2.28 3.74
CA ILE A 102 14.62 -3.46 2.96
C ILE A 102 16.08 -3.34 2.60
N ILE A 103 16.87 -4.31 3.07
CA ILE A 103 18.33 -4.31 2.94
C ILE A 103 18.72 -5.42 1.97
N ASN A 104 19.60 -5.11 1.01
CA ASN A 104 20.15 -6.06 0.04
C ASN A 104 19.09 -6.75 -0.85
N ALA A 105 18.03 -6.04 -1.24
CA ALA A 105 17.11 -6.56 -2.25
C ALA A 105 17.56 -6.17 -3.67
N PRO A 106 17.40 -7.05 -4.68
CA PRO A 106 17.74 -6.71 -6.05
C PRO A 106 16.86 -5.58 -6.58
N ALA A 107 17.36 -4.72 -7.46
CA ALA A 107 16.58 -3.57 -7.95
C ALA A 107 15.22 -3.95 -8.58
N SER A 108 15.12 -5.11 -9.23
CA SER A 108 13.86 -5.62 -9.80
C SER A 108 12.78 -5.88 -8.75
N PHE A 109 13.17 -6.18 -7.51
CA PHE A 109 12.26 -6.48 -6.41
C PHE A 109 11.27 -5.34 -6.15
N TYR A 110 11.71 -4.09 -6.26
CA TYR A 110 10.87 -2.95 -5.86
C TYR A 110 9.69 -2.72 -6.82
N ASN A 111 9.86 -3.01 -8.11
CA ASN A 111 8.75 -3.01 -9.07
C ASN A 111 7.74 -4.12 -8.75
N ASP A 112 8.24 -5.34 -8.53
CA ASP A 112 7.40 -6.51 -8.23
C ASP A 112 6.66 -6.35 -6.90
N MET A 113 7.33 -5.78 -5.90
CA MET A 113 6.77 -5.47 -4.59
C MET A 113 5.61 -4.47 -4.71
N VAL A 114 5.78 -3.35 -5.44
CA VAL A 114 4.71 -2.36 -5.62
C VAL A 114 3.49 -3.00 -6.31
N ASN A 115 3.72 -3.78 -7.37
CA ASN A 115 2.67 -4.53 -8.07
C ASN A 115 1.91 -5.47 -7.13
N TYR A 116 2.65 -6.27 -6.35
CA TYR A 116 2.08 -7.17 -5.36
C TYR A 116 1.24 -6.40 -4.32
N CYS A 117 1.79 -5.32 -3.76
CA CYS A 117 1.17 -4.57 -2.68
C CYS A 117 -0.21 -4.04 -3.04
N VAL A 118 -0.33 -3.43 -4.23
CA VAL A 118 -1.61 -2.85 -4.68
C VAL A 118 -2.66 -3.93 -4.84
N LEU A 119 -2.35 -5.02 -5.57
CA LEU A 119 -3.31 -6.09 -5.81
C LEU A 119 -3.68 -6.85 -4.53
N ALA A 120 -2.70 -7.12 -3.66
CA ALA A 120 -2.91 -7.77 -2.37
C ALA A 120 -3.76 -6.92 -1.43
N LEU A 121 -3.58 -5.59 -1.42
CA LEU A 121 -4.40 -4.67 -0.63
C LEU A 121 -5.86 -4.70 -1.08
N LEU A 122 -6.12 -4.57 -2.39
CA LEU A 122 -7.48 -4.59 -2.93
C LEU A 122 -8.17 -5.92 -2.63
N LYS A 123 -7.46 -7.04 -2.86
CA LYS A 123 -7.95 -8.39 -2.60
C LYS A 123 -8.30 -8.61 -1.14
N SER A 124 -7.40 -8.26 -0.23
CA SER A 124 -7.63 -8.42 1.20
C SER A 124 -8.75 -7.50 1.70
N THR A 125 -8.77 -6.24 1.26
CA THR A 125 -9.79 -5.24 1.66
C THR A 125 -11.19 -5.64 1.20
N PHE A 126 -11.36 -5.95 -0.09
CA PHE A 126 -12.68 -6.28 -0.63
C PHE A 126 -13.20 -7.62 -0.13
N LYS A 127 -12.31 -8.62 0.05
CA LYS A 127 -12.65 -9.87 0.70
C LYS A 127 -13.11 -9.65 2.14
N ALA A 128 -12.43 -8.79 2.91
CA ALA A 128 -12.83 -8.45 4.27
C ALA A 128 -14.18 -7.72 4.31
N CYS A 129 -14.48 -6.90 3.31
CA CYS A 129 -15.78 -6.27 3.13
C CYS A 129 -16.87 -7.20 2.54
N MET A 130 -16.55 -8.48 2.26
CA MET A 130 -17.45 -9.43 1.60
C MET A 130 -18.02 -8.93 0.27
N LEU A 131 -17.24 -8.14 -0.47
CA LEU A 131 -17.65 -7.65 -1.78
C LEU A 131 -17.29 -8.67 -2.86
N ALA A 132 -18.30 -9.12 -3.61
CA ALA A 132 -18.11 -9.88 -4.85
C ALA A 132 -17.80 -8.89 -5.97
N VAL A 133 -16.52 -8.58 -6.15
CA VAL A 133 -16.01 -7.66 -7.18
C VAL A 133 -14.91 -8.37 -7.94
N ASP A 134 -15.01 -8.34 -9.27
CA ASP A 134 -13.92 -8.75 -10.14
C ASP A 134 -12.80 -7.73 -10.02
N LEU A 135 -11.70 -8.13 -9.40
CA LEU A 135 -10.52 -7.29 -9.26
C LEU A 135 -9.77 -7.25 -10.60
N PRO A 136 -9.09 -6.13 -10.89
CA PRO A 136 -8.19 -6.06 -12.03
C PRO A 136 -7.18 -7.22 -11.98
N GLY A 137 -7.08 -7.98 -13.08
CA GLY A 137 -6.11 -9.08 -13.20
C GLY A 137 -4.67 -8.60 -13.36
N THR A 138 -4.49 -7.37 -13.82
CA THR A 138 -3.21 -6.66 -13.93
C THR A 138 -3.27 -5.38 -13.11
N LEU A 139 -2.11 -4.83 -12.73
CA LEU A 139 -2.04 -3.55 -12.03
C LEU A 139 -2.53 -2.42 -12.96
N PRO A 140 -3.64 -1.73 -12.65
CA PRO A 140 -4.02 -0.52 -13.38
C PRO A 140 -3.11 0.66 -12.99
N GLU A 141 -3.06 1.69 -13.83
CA GLU A 141 -2.37 2.94 -13.49
C GLU A 141 -3.00 3.59 -12.24
N PRO A 142 -2.25 4.39 -11.45
CA PRO A 142 -2.75 4.95 -10.19
C PRO A 142 -4.08 5.70 -10.30
N ASP A 143 -4.25 6.49 -11.37
CA ASP A 143 -5.47 7.26 -11.65
C ASP A 143 -6.65 6.35 -12.05
N GLU A 144 -6.38 5.31 -12.84
CA GLU A 144 -7.38 4.31 -13.22
C GLU A 144 -7.87 3.53 -12.00
N LEU A 145 -6.95 3.18 -11.10
CA LEU A 145 -7.29 2.53 -9.85
C LEU A 145 -8.15 3.42 -8.97
N GLN A 146 -7.80 4.71 -8.86
CA GLN A 146 -8.58 5.66 -8.10
C GLN A 146 -10.03 5.70 -8.61
N VAL A 147 -10.22 5.85 -9.92
CA VAL A 147 -11.55 5.85 -10.54
C VAL A 147 -12.30 4.54 -10.27
N PHE A 148 -11.60 3.40 -10.30
CA PHE A 148 -12.18 2.10 -9.96
C PHE A 148 -12.67 2.05 -8.50
N ILE A 149 -11.84 2.44 -7.53
CA ILE A 149 -12.22 2.40 -6.11
C ILE A 149 -13.38 3.37 -5.84
N GLU A 150 -13.37 4.57 -6.46
CA GLU A 150 -14.49 5.51 -6.36
C GLU A 150 -15.80 4.94 -6.90
N LYS A 151 -15.76 4.20 -8.01
CA LYS A 151 -16.93 3.48 -8.53
C LYS A 151 -17.42 2.44 -7.52
N MET A 152 -16.52 1.73 -6.85
CA MET A 152 -16.89 0.79 -5.79
C MET A 152 -17.50 1.49 -4.59
N CYS A 153 -16.96 2.64 -4.17
CA CYS A 153 -17.53 3.49 -3.12
C CYS A 153 -18.97 3.92 -3.45
N ARG A 154 -19.21 4.40 -4.68
CA ARG A 154 -20.57 4.79 -5.13
C ARG A 154 -21.54 3.60 -5.17
N LYS A 155 -21.06 2.42 -5.57
CA LYS A 155 -21.88 1.21 -5.71
C LYS A 155 -22.25 0.59 -4.35
N TYR A 156 -21.29 0.49 -3.43
CA TYR A 156 -21.42 -0.29 -2.19
C TYR A 156 -21.49 0.55 -0.92
N GLY A 157 -21.26 1.87 -1.00
CA GLY A 157 -21.24 2.79 0.13
C GLY A 157 -22.60 3.34 0.56
N LYS A 158 -23.64 2.54 0.41
CA LYS A 158 -24.97 2.82 0.97
C LYS A 158 -25.02 2.43 2.43
#